data_AF-F2PJF8-F1
#
_entry.id   AF-F2PJF8-F1
#
_cell.length_a   1.000
_cell.length_b   1.000
_cell.length_c   1.000
_cell.angle_alpha   90.00
_cell.angle_beta   90.00
_cell.angle_gamma   90.00
#
_symmetry.space_group_name_H-M   'P 1'
#
loop_
_entity.id
_entity.type
_entity.pdbx_description
1 polymer ?
#
loop_
_entity_poly.entity_id
_entity_poly.type
_entity_poly.pdbx_seq_one_letter_code
_entity_poly.pdbx_strand_id
1 'polypeptide(L)'
;MARQSDAPWEINPKDIEKTIAQDKYDDCLACRATGSLALAGLGGWSYYTGMKNLREQEQKILASGSKYRMGSRRLGVIMISTSLVGLGIWRAFN
;
A
#
# COMPACT_ATOMS: atom_id res chain seq x y z
N MET A 1 32.63 -19.18 -27.88
CA MET A 1 31.27 -19.46 -28.36
C MET A 1 30.37 -19.65 -27.13
N ALA A 2 29.67 -18.60 -26.69
CA ALA A 2 28.70 -18.72 -25.61
C ALA A 2 27.35 -19.16 -26.22
N ARG A 3 26.75 -20.23 -25.70
CA ARG A 3 25.39 -20.66 -26.05
C ARG A 3 24.42 -19.56 -25.64
N GLN A 4 23.70 -18.99 -26.59
CA GLN A 4 22.47 -18.25 -26.32
C GLN A 4 21.44 -19.28 -25.86
N SER A 5 20.96 -19.16 -24.63
CA SER A 5 19.88 -20.01 -24.13
C SER A 5 18.56 -19.37 -24.55
N ASP A 6 17.77 -20.05 -25.38
CA ASP A 6 16.47 -19.58 -25.89
C ASP A 6 15.35 -19.73 -24.84
N ALA A 7 15.63 -19.32 -23.60
CA ALA A 7 14.65 -19.38 -22.53
C ALA A 7 13.69 -18.17 -22.64
N PRO A 8 12.36 -18.36 -22.56
CA PRO A 8 11.36 -17.29 -22.67
C PRO A 8 11.53 -16.11 -21.70
N TRP A 9 12.38 -16.24 -20.68
CA TRP A 9 12.64 -15.26 -19.62
C TRP A 9 14.02 -14.57 -19.73
N GLU A 10 14.84 -14.89 -20.73
CA GLU A 10 16.10 -14.16 -20.98
C GLU A 10 15.85 -12.95 -21.89
N ILE A 11 15.78 -11.76 -21.30
CA ILE A 11 15.53 -10.53 -22.04
C ILE A 11 16.86 -9.95 -22.52
N ASN A 12 17.07 -9.89 -23.84
CA ASN A 12 18.25 -9.29 -24.44
C ASN A 12 18.16 -7.75 -24.35
N PRO A 13 19.22 -7.03 -23.94
CA PRO A 13 19.17 -5.58 -23.69
C PRO A 13 18.72 -4.74 -24.89
N LYS A 14 18.92 -5.23 -26.12
CA LYS A 14 18.48 -4.56 -27.36
C LYS A 14 16.98 -4.67 -27.62
N ASP A 15 16.33 -5.67 -27.03
CA ASP A 15 14.90 -5.92 -27.15
C ASP A 15 14.11 -5.31 -25.98
N ILE A 16 14.77 -5.02 -24.85
CA ILE A 16 14.17 -4.35 -23.68
C ILE A 16 13.47 -3.04 -24.07
N GLU A 17 14.14 -2.17 -24.83
CA GLU A 17 13.57 -0.86 -25.17
C GLU A 17 12.31 -0.98 -26.04
N LYS A 18 12.29 -1.96 -26.95
CA LYS A 18 11.15 -2.23 -27.83
C LYS A 18 10.01 -2.93 -27.09
N THR A 19 10.32 -3.90 -26.24
CA THR A 19 9.32 -4.59 -25.40
C THR A 19 8.73 -3.63 -24.39
N ILE A 20 9.52 -2.82 -23.68
CA ILE A 20 9.00 -1.77 -22.78
C ILE A 20 8.18 -0.74 -23.54
N ALA A 21 8.53 -0.42 -24.79
CA ALA A 21 7.76 0.50 -25.64
C ALA A 21 6.44 -0.09 -26.17
N GLN A 22 6.38 -1.40 -26.40
CA GLN A 22 5.16 -2.12 -26.82
C GLN A 22 4.27 -2.53 -25.64
N ASP A 23 4.86 -2.77 -24.48
CA ASP A 23 4.18 -3.02 -23.19
C ASP A 23 3.72 -1.71 -22.52
N LYS A 24 3.78 -0.59 -23.27
CA LYS A 24 3.29 0.70 -22.80
C LYS A 24 1.77 0.65 -22.70
N TYR A 25 1.33 0.60 -21.46
CA TYR A 25 0.18 1.35 -20.94
C TYR A 25 -1.19 0.66 -20.94
N ASP A 26 -1.45 -0.31 -21.82
CA ASP A 26 -2.80 -0.88 -21.93
C ASP A 26 -3.21 -1.79 -20.74
N ASP A 27 -2.25 -2.43 -20.05
CA ASP A 27 -2.52 -3.31 -18.89
C ASP A 27 -2.27 -2.66 -17.52
N CYS A 28 -2.12 -1.33 -17.47
CA CYS A 28 -1.93 -0.62 -16.20
C CYS A 28 -3.20 -0.65 -15.33
N LEU A 29 -4.38 -0.95 -15.89
CA LEU A 29 -5.66 -0.96 -15.17
C LEU A 29 -5.66 -1.99 -14.03
N ALA A 30 -5.16 -3.20 -14.28
CA ALA A 30 -5.08 -4.25 -13.27
C ALA A 30 -4.08 -3.89 -12.15
N CYS A 31 -2.91 -3.37 -12.50
CA CYS A 31 -1.89 -2.96 -11.53
C CYS A 31 -2.33 -1.75 -10.70
N ARG A 32 -3.02 -0.79 -11.34
CA ARG A 32 -3.60 0.38 -10.69
C ARG A 32 -4.72 -0.01 -9.75
N ALA A 33 -5.66 -0.84 -10.22
CA ALA A 33 -6.76 -1.33 -9.40
C ALA A 33 -6.23 -2.12 -8.18
N THR A 34 -5.30 -3.04 -8.39
CA THR A 34 -4.71 -3.84 -7.31
C THR A 34 -4.00 -2.97 -6.29
N GLY A 35 -3.14 -2.05 -6.73
CA GLY A 35 -2.42 -1.15 -5.82
C GLY A 35 -3.34 -0.20 -5.05
N SER A 36 -4.38 0.32 -5.72
CA SER A 36 -5.35 1.22 -5.11
C SER A 36 -6.22 0.49 -4.09
N LEU A 37 -6.71 -0.70 -4.42
CA LEU A 37 -7.48 -1.56 -3.53
C LEU A 37 -6.66 -2.02 -2.33
N ALA A 38 -5.39 -2.38 -2.54
CA ALA A 38 -4.49 -2.76 -1.46
C ALA A 38 -4.33 -1.62 -0.45
N LEU A 39 -4.01 -0.41 -0.91
CA LEU A 39 -3.82 0.75 -0.04
C LEU A 39 -5.12 1.18 0.67
N ALA A 40 -6.23 1.25 -0.07
CA ALA A 40 -7.52 1.61 0.52
C ALA A 40 -8.01 0.56 1.53
N GLY A 41 -7.88 -0.73 1.18
CA GLY A 41 -8.23 -1.85 2.06
C GLY A 41 -7.38 -1.89 3.32
N LEU A 42 -6.06 -1.73 3.19
CA LEU A 42 -5.15 -1.64 4.34
C LEU A 42 -5.45 -0.43 5.22
N GLY A 43 -5.74 0.72 4.63
CA GLY A 43 -6.10 1.93 5.38
C GLY A 43 -7.39 1.75 6.18
N GLY A 44 -8.43 1.19 5.56
CA GLY A 44 -9.70 0.88 6.22
C GLY A 44 -9.55 -0.19 7.31
N TRP A 45 -8.82 -1.27 7.04
CA TRP A 45 -8.56 -2.33 8.00
C TRP A 45 -7.75 -1.84 9.21
N SER A 46 -6.73 -1.00 8.97
CA SER A 46 -5.91 -0.39 10.03
C SER A 46 -6.75 0.52 10.92
N TYR A 47 -7.71 1.25 10.36
CA TYR A 47 -8.61 2.09 11.14
C TYR A 47 -9.49 1.24 12.04
N TYR A 48 -10.15 0.23 11.47
CA TYR A 48 -11.06 -0.64 12.19
C TYR A 48 -10.36 -1.37 13.33
N THR A 49 -9.26 -2.06 13.03
CA THR A 49 -8.51 -2.84 14.02
C THR A 49 -7.78 -1.96 15.03
N GLY A 50 -7.17 -0.85 14.58
CA GLY A 50 -6.50 0.11 15.45
C GLY A 50 -7.45 0.72 16.48
N MET A 51 -8.64 1.16 16.03
CA MET A 51 -9.65 1.74 16.91
C MET A 51 -10.24 0.70 17.88
N LYS A 52 -10.42 -0.55 17.43
CA LYS A 52 -10.86 -1.65 18.30
C LYS A 52 -9.84 -1.93 19.40
N ASN A 53 -8.57 -2.09 19.06
CA ASN A 53 -7.48 -2.33 20.02
C ASN A 53 -7.36 -1.19 21.06
N LEU A 54 -7.55 0.05 20.62
CA LEU A 54 -7.55 1.23 21.48
C LEU A 54 -8.70 1.20 22.51
N ARG A 55 -9.90 0.80 22.10
CA ARG A 55 -11.06 0.68 23.00
C ARG A 55 -10.85 -0.43 24.03
N GLU A 56 -10.33 -1.57 23.60
CA GLU A 56 -10.06 -2.72 24.49
C GLU A 56 -9.01 -2.39 25.55
N GLN A 57 -8.04 -1.53 25.24
CA GLN A 57 -6.98 -1.13 26.17
C GLN A 57 -7.23 0.22 26.85
N GLU A 58 -8.40 0.83 26.68
CA GLU A 58 -8.68 2.19 27.16
C GLU A 58 -8.47 2.33 28.67
N GLN A 59 -8.97 1.38 29.47
CA GLN A 59 -8.81 1.39 30.92
C GLN A 59 -7.34 1.28 31.35
N LYS A 60 -6.57 0.40 30.69
CA LYS A 60 -5.13 0.23 30.95
C LYS A 60 -4.34 1.49 30.61
N ILE A 61 -4.69 2.13 29.49
CA ILE A 61 -4.07 3.38 29.04
C ILE A 61 -4.35 4.53 30.01
N LEU A 62 -5.59 4.65 30.48
CA LEU A 62 -5.98 5.68 31.44
C LEU A 62 -5.29 5.48 32.79
N ALA A 63 -5.15 4.24 33.23
CA ALA A 63 -4.44 3.88 34.47
C ALA A 63 -2.91 4.07 34.38
N SER A 64 -2.32 3.97 33.18
CA SER A 64 -0.86 3.98 32.99
C SER A 64 -0.15 5.31 33.29
N GLY A 65 -0.87 6.42 33.49
CA GLY A 65 -0.27 7.75 33.73
C GLY A 65 0.53 8.31 32.55
N SER A 66 0.46 7.69 31.36
CA SER A 66 1.20 8.11 30.16
C SER A 66 0.85 9.54 29.74
N LYS A 67 1.87 10.37 29.42
CA LYS A 67 1.68 11.71 28.83
C LYS A 67 0.88 11.68 27.53
N TYR A 68 1.06 10.62 26.75
CA TYR A 68 0.29 10.36 25.55
C TYR A 68 -0.99 9.63 25.96
N ARG A 69 -2.14 10.30 25.88
CA ARG A 69 -3.46 9.74 26.24
C ARG A 69 -4.14 9.09 25.03
N MET A 70 -5.44 8.82 25.14
CA MET A 70 -6.24 8.22 24.07
C MET A 70 -6.26 9.08 22.80
N GLY A 71 -6.30 10.42 22.93
CA GLY A 71 -6.38 11.34 21.79
C GLY A 71 -5.22 11.22 20.81
N SER A 72 -3.97 11.23 21.30
CA SER A 72 -2.77 11.14 20.43
C SER A 72 -2.70 9.80 19.70
N ARG A 73 -3.08 8.69 20.37
CA ARG A 73 -3.10 7.37 19.74
C ARG A 73 -4.18 7.27 18.65
N ARG A 74 -5.37 7.83 18.91
CA ARG A 74 -6.46 7.91 17.92
C ARG A 74 -6.03 8.74 16.71
N LEU A 75 -5.40 9.90 16.95
CA LEU A 75 -4.86 10.74 15.88
C LEU A 75 -3.81 9.98 15.04
N GLY A 76 -2.92 9.21 15.66
CA GLY A 76 -1.95 8.39 14.94
C GLY A 76 -2.62 7.38 14.00
N VAL A 77 -3.61 6.63 14.50
CA VAL A 77 -4.38 5.67 13.68
C VAL A 77 -5.11 6.37 12.55
N ILE A 78 -5.80 7.49 12.84
CA ILE A 78 -6.51 8.28 11.83
C ILE A 78 -5.53 8.75 10.74
N MET A 79 -4.41 9.37 11.13
CA MET A 79 -3.42 9.89 10.18
C MET A 79 -2.89 8.81 9.25
N ILE A 80 -2.48 7.65 9.80
CA ILE A 80 -1.95 6.54 8.99
C ILE A 80 -3.03 5.99 8.06
N SER A 81 -4.22 5.71 8.58
CA SER A 81 -5.34 5.19 7.80
C SER A 81 -5.76 6.14 6.68
N THR A 82 -5.92 7.44 6.97
CA THR A 82 -6.27 8.45 5.99
C THR A 82 -5.16 8.61 4.94
N SER A 83 -3.89 8.53 5.34
CA SER A 83 -2.77 8.59 4.38
C SER A 83 -2.79 7.41 3.41
N LEU A 84 -3.01 6.19 3.92
CA LEU A 84 -3.11 4.98 3.08
C LEU A 84 -4.30 5.06 2.11
N VAL A 85 -5.48 5.43 2.60
CA VAL A 85 -6.66 5.60 1.74
C VAL A 85 -6.43 6.72 0.72
N GLY A 86 -5.87 7.85 1.14
CA GLY A 86 -5.56 8.99 0.27
C GLY A 86 -4.60 8.62 -0.85
N LEU A 87 -3.52 7.90 -0.54
CA LEU A 87 -2.58 7.39 -1.54
C LEU A 87 -3.23 6.37 -2.48
N GLY A 88 -4.09 5.49 -1.96
CA GLY A 88 -4.85 4.53 -2.76
C GLY A 88 -5.80 5.21 -3.76
N ILE A 89 -6.52 6.25 -3.31
CA ILE A 89 -7.39 7.06 -4.16
C ILE A 89 -6.56 7.82 -5.19
N TRP A 90 -5.47 8.47 -4.77
CA TRP A 90 -4.61 9.22 -5.69
C TRP A 90 -4.05 8.32 -6.80
N ARG A 91 -3.57 7.12 -6.45
CA ARG A 91 -3.10 6.12 -7.41
C ARG A 91 -4.18 5.63 -8.37
N ALA A 92 -5.46 5.66 -7.98
CA ALA A 92 -6.55 5.27 -8.87
C ALA A 92 -6.80 6.31 -9.99
N PHE A 93 -6.44 7.58 -9.75
CA PHE A 93 -6.71 8.69 -10.68
C PHE A 93 -5.46 9.27 -11.37
N ASN A 94 -4.26 9.15 -10.77
CA ASN A 94 -2.96 9.55 -11.35
C ASN A 94 -2.05 8.37 -11.67
#